data_AF-R6AWR2-F1
#
_entry.id   AF-R6AWR2-F1
#
_cell.length_a   1.000
_cell.length_b   1.000
_cell.length_c   1.000
_cell.angle_alpha   90.00
_cell.angle_beta   90.00
_cell.angle_gamma   90.00
#
_symmetry.space_group_name_H-M   'P 1'
#
loop_
_entity.id
_entity.type
_entity.pdbx_description
1 polymer ?
#
loop_
_entity_poly.entity_id
_entity_poly.type
_entity_poly.pdbx_seq_one_letter_code
_entity_poly.pdbx_strand_id
1 'polypeptide(L)'
;MKLTKRKQNVIIFSAGESIRNGTVEYIQNKLGDRGILCFDWRSLFSRAHNMEQIALLPALMKKIPTFDFALIVAEGVDTVKLRGSEERSAIRDNVIFELGLCTMALGAERVILLAEENVRIPEDLIGVGKMGIEYVTFSSVDREATIGKVGEIIDKKADVLKERFMRQLSEIIEHINKNSEQVSPVFVGAAVSSAEAYFINFIVRLFENIDKGFSSREHPEKVYPCPDRIKLCICLPSAVSMSTRSMISVYFKKHGYEDFFIGNAGIRGLFFNGRLDESDSSLLIVDVPTSITASYVLVNSVLSIDSDADYDASAEERFVTKEMDIYAFALNKLLSPEVARKRLLFIHDSEKIERILNQLQNVSIEFMDITI
;
A
#
# COMPACT_ATOMS: atom_id res chain seq x y z
N MET A 1 -0.52 1.97 14.94
CA MET A 1 0.05 0.64 14.66
C MET A 1 0.88 0.77 13.40
N LYS A 2 2.13 0.29 13.38
CA LYS A 2 2.94 0.26 12.15
C LYS A 2 2.32 -0.79 11.22
N LEU A 3 1.98 -0.42 10.00
CA LEU A 3 1.77 -1.39 8.92
C LEU A 3 3.00 -2.31 8.92
N THR A 4 2.78 -3.62 8.77
CA THR A 4 3.88 -4.59 8.69
C THR A 4 4.91 -4.06 7.69
N LYS A 5 6.18 -3.98 8.12
CA LYS A 5 7.23 -3.29 7.36
C LYS A 5 7.65 -4.14 6.17
N ARG A 6 6.80 -4.18 5.14
CA ARG A 6 7.06 -4.86 3.88
C ARG A 6 8.02 -4.04 3.02
N LYS A 7 8.71 -4.72 2.11
CA LYS A 7 9.56 -4.08 1.11
C LYS A 7 8.70 -3.10 0.29
N GLN A 8 9.28 -1.92 0.04
CA GLN A 8 8.64 -0.87 -0.75
C GLN A 8 9.04 -1.03 -2.21
N ASN A 9 8.08 -0.98 -3.11
CA ASN A 9 8.30 -1.07 -4.55
C ASN A 9 8.35 0.33 -5.15
N VAL A 10 9.48 0.68 -5.74
CA VAL A 10 9.75 1.99 -6.36
C VAL A 10 9.90 1.80 -7.86
N ILE A 11 9.08 2.49 -8.64
CA ILE A 11 9.31 2.60 -10.08
C ILE A 11 10.25 3.78 -10.37
N ILE A 12 11.25 3.56 -11.22
CA ILE A 12 12.21 4.58 -11.63
C ILE A 12 11.90 5.01 -13.06
N PHE A 13 11.64 6.31 -13.22
CA PHE A 13 11.61 6.97 -14.52
C PHE A 13 12.91 7.74 -14.71
N SER A 14 13.53 7.59 -15.87
CA SER A 14 14.82 8.20 -16.18
C SER A 14 14.95 8.43 -17.67
N ALA A 15 15.91 9.27 -18.08
CA ALA A 15 16.35 9.32 -19.46
C ALA A 15 17.10 8.03 -19.86
N GLY A 16 17.17 7.75 -21.16
CA GLY A 16 18.00 6.65 -21.68
C GLY A 16 19.50 6.85 -21.41
N GLU A 17 19.93 8.09 -21.27
CA GLU A 17 21.30 8.44 -20.88
C GLU A 17 21.62 8.01 -19.45
N SER A 18 20.67 8.14 -18.52
CA SER A 18 20.81 7.69 -17.12
C SER A 18 21.06 6.18 -16.98
N ILE A 19 20.63 5.39 -17.98
CA ILE A 19 20.95 3.97 -18.07
C ILE A 19 22.37 3.79 -18.60
N ARG A 20 22.69 4.39 -19.75
CA ARG A 20 24.02 4.28 -20.38
C ARG A 20 25.13 4.76 -19.45
N ASN A 21 24.82 5.77 -18.64
CA ASN A 21 25.77 6.34 -17.71
C ASN A 21 25.88 5.55 -16.39
N GLY A 22 25.07 4.52 -16.14
CA GLY A 22 25.11 3.64 -14.95
C GLY A 22 24.38 4.17 -13.72
N THR A 23 23.67 5.29 -13.83
CA THR A 23 23.02 5.98 -12.70
C THR A 23 21.85 5.18 -12.16
N VAL A 24 20.99 4.65 -13.04
CA VAL A 24 19.83 3.83 -12.63
C VAL A 24 20.28 2.58 -11.87
N GLU A 25 21.27 1.86 -12.40
CA GLU A 25 21.82 0.66 -11.76
C GLU A 25 22.41 0.98 -10.38
N TYR A 26 23.15 2.09 -10.27
CA TYR A 26 23.70 2.54 -8.99
C TYR A 26 22.60 2.82 -7.95
N ILE A 27 21.56 3.57 -8.35
CA ILE A 27 20.41 3.88 -7.49
C ILE A 27 19.70 2.58 -7.06
N GLN A 28 19.45 1.66 -8.00
CA GLN A 28 18.81 0.37 -7.72
C GLN A 28 19.58 -0.42 -6.67
N ASN A 29 20.91 -0.51 -6.81
CA ASN A 29 21.75 -1.23 -5.85
C ASN A 29 21.71 -0.58 -4.46
N LYS A 30 21.83 0.75 -4.36
CA LYS A 30 21.84 1.46 -3.07
C LYS A 30 20.51 1.43 -2.33
N LEU A 31 19.40 1.56 -3.05
CA LEU A 31 18.08 1.42 -2.46
C LEU A 31 17.80 -0.06 -2.12
N GLY A 32 18.27 -0.99 -2.96
CA GLY A 32 18.22 -2.43 -2.73
C GLY A 32 18.88 -2.88 -1.43
N ASP A 33 20.07 -2.34 -1.12
CA ASP A 33 20.80 -2.57 0.14
C ASP A 33 19.97 -2.22 1.40
N ARG A 34 18.92 -1.40 1.24
CA ARG A 34 18.02 -0.96 2.32
C ARG A 34 16.65 -1.64 2.28
N GLY A 35 16.48 -2.67 1.44
CA GLY A 35 15.22 -3.41 1.32
C GLY A 35 14.15 -2.72 0.48
N ILE A 36 14.54 -1.72 -0.32
CA ILE A 36 13.66 -1.04 -1.28
C ILE A 36 13.85 -1.70 -2.65
N LEU A 37 12.76 -2.17 -3.25
CA LEU A 37 12.79 -2.85 -4.55
C LEU A 37 12.57 -1.83 -5.65
N CYS A 38 13.59 -1.63 -6.49
CA CYS A 38 13.58 -0.61 -7.53
C CYS A 38 13.45 -1.23 -8.93
N PHE A 39 12.51 -0.72 -9.72
CA PHE A 39 12.18 -1.23 -11.04
C PHE A 39 12.31 -0.11 -12.07
N ASP A 40 13.17 -0.28 -13.08
CA ASP A 40 13.17 0.62 -14.23
C ASP A 40 11.87 0.45 -15.01
N TRP A 41 11.21 1.55 -15.38
CA TRP A 41 9.91 1.49 -16.03
C TRP A 41 9.91 0.70 -17.36
N ARG A 42 11.04 0.66 -18.08
CA ARG A 42 11.17 -0.07 -19.35
C ARG A 42 11.23 -1.57 -19.11
N SER A 43 11.77 -1.98 -17.96
CA SER A 43 11.82 -3.39 -17.57
C SER A 43 10.43 -4.01 -17.41
N LEU A 44 9.39 -3.20 -17.16
CA LEU A 44 7.99 -3.67 -17.09
C LEU A 44 7.48 -4.23 -18.42
N PHE A 45 8.18 -3.95 -19.52
CA PHE A 45 7.82 -4.35 -20.88
C PHE A 45 8.83 -5.32 -21.50
N SER A 46 9.83 -5.79 -20.74
CA SER A 46 10.93 -6.60 -21.29
C SER A 46 10.48 -7.95 -21.87
N ARG A 47 9.31 -8.44 -21.44
CA ARG A 47 8.72 -9.71 -21.92
C ARG A 47 7.70 -9.50 -23.03
N ALA A 48 7.58 -8.30 -23.57
CA ALA A 48 6.66 -8.05 -24.66
C ALA A 48 7.07 -8.75 -25.94
N HIS A 49 6.16 -9.56 -26.48
CA HIS A 49 6.36 -10.27 -27.75
C HIS A 49 6.59 -9.30 -28.91
N ASN A 50 6.01 -8.09 -28.85
CA ASN A 50 6.25 -7.03 -29.84
C ASN A 50 6.16 -5.63 -29.19
N MET A 51 7.33 -5.01 -28.93
CA MET A 51 7.40 -3.65 -28.37
C MET A 51 6.75 -2.58 -29.25
N GLU A 52 6.64 -2.80 -30.58
CA GLU A 52 6.05 -1.82 -31.50
C GLU A 52 4.52 -1.74 -31.43
N GLN A 53 3.86 -2.70 -30.74
CA GLN A 53 2.40 -2.76 -30.60
C GLN A 53 1.90 -2.39 -29.20
N ILE A 54 2.80 -2.06 -28.26
CA ILE A 54 2.41 -1.68 -26.91
C ILE A 54 1.85 -0.26 -26.93
N ALA A 55 0.57 -0.12 -26.56
CA ALA A 55 0.02 1.16 -26.16
C ALA A 55 0.62 1.56 -24.80
N LEU A 56 1.76 2.27 -24.82
CA LEU A 56 2.58 2.54 -23.65
C LEU A 56 1.81 3.27 -22.54
N LEU A 57 1.05 4.31 -22.89
CA LEU A 57 0.30 5.09 -21.91
C LEU A 57 -0.77 4.25 -21.16
N PRO A 58 -1.70 3.56 -21.84
CA PRO A 58 -2.61 2.63 -21.17
C PRO A 58 -1.91 1.60 -20.28
N ALA A 59 -0.77 1.07 -20.72
CA ALA A 59 -0.04 0.09 -19.94
C ALA A 59 0.60 0.70 -18.67
N LEU A 60 1.21 1.89 -18.77
CA LEU A 60 1.75 2.62 -17.63
C LEU A 60 0.64 3.02 -16.64
N MET A 61 -0.53 3.46 -17.13
CA MET A 61 -1.68 3.78 -16.29
C MET A 61 -2.16 2.59 -15.44
N LYS A 62 -1.97 1.35 -15.93
CA LYS A 62 -2.29 0.13 -15.18
C LYS A 62 -1.18 -0.29 -14.22
N LYS A 63 0.09 -0.15 -14.62
CA LYS A 63 1.24 -0.65 -13.86
C LYS A 63 1.70 0.31 -12.77
N ILE A 64 1.73 1.62 -12.99
CA ILE A 64 2.18 2.61 -11.99
C ILE A 64 1.39 2.50 -10.66
N PRO A 65 0.05 2.36 -10.65
CA PRO A 65 -0.70 2.23 -9.40
C PRO A 65 -0.30 1.05 -8.52
N THR A 66 0.33 0.02 -9.10
CA THR A 66 0.82 -1.16 -8.38
C THR A 66 2.09 -0.88 -7.57
N PHE A 67 2.75 0.26 -7.78
CA PHE A 67 3.95 0.65 -7.02
C PHE A 67 3.58 1.45 -5.76
N ASP A 68 4.52 1.50 -4.82
CA ASP A 68 4.39 2.26 -3.57
C ASP A 68 4.86 3.70 -3.75
N PHE A 69 5.93 3.88 -4.54
CA PHE A 69 6.58 5.16 -4.82
C PHE A 69 7.05 5.23 -6.27
N ALA A 70 7.27 6.45 -6.76
CA ALA A 70 7.98 6.72 -8.00
C ALA A 70 9.19 7.62 -7.74
N LEU A 71 10.31 7.28 -8.36
CA LEU A 71 11.52 8.11 -8.41
C LEU A 71 11.72 8.58 -9.85
N ILE A 72 11.63 9.89 -10.06
CA ILE A 72 11.85 10.52 -11.35
C ILE A 72 13.26 11.10 -11.36
N VAL A 73 14.13 10.59 -12.24
CA VAL A 73 15.50 11.06 -12.43
C VAL A 73 15.53 12.05 -13.58
N ALA A 74 15.69 13.33 -13.24
CA ALA A 74 15.72 14.43 -14.19
C ALA A 74 17.17 14.90 -14.42
N GLU A 75 17.82 14.35 -15.44
CA GLU A 75 19.13 14.79 -15.92
C GLU A 75 18.96 15.91 -16.97
N GLY A 76 19.83 16.91 -16.93
CA GLY A 76 19.75 18.14 -17.72
C GLY A 76 20.23 17.99 -19.17
N VAL A 77 19.69 17.02 -19.90
CA VAL A 77 20.22 16.60 -21.22
C VAL A 77 19.75 17.49 -22.39
N ASP A 78 18.64 18.23 -22.24
CA ASP A 78 18.10 19.08 -23.32
C ASP A 78 18.06 20.57 -22.94
N THR A 79 18.48 21.42 -23.88
CA THR A 79 18.41 22.89 -23.78
C THR A 79 17.05 23.42 -24.22
N VAL A 80 16.39 24.21 -23.37
CA VAL A 80 15.20 24.99 -23.75
C VAL A 80 15.61 26.43 -24.02
N LYS A 81 15.24 26.94 -25.21
CA LYS A 81 15.39 28.36 -25.55
C LYS A 81 14.26 29.15 -24.90
N LEU A 82 14.58 29.97 -23.89
CA LEU A 82 13.64 30.92 -23.33
C LEU A 82 13.54 32.15 -24.25
N ARG A 83 12.36 32.81 -24.27
CA ARG A 83 12.15 34.06 -25.00
C ARG A 83 13.21 35.08 -24.54
N GLY A 84 14.03 35.57 -25.47
CA GLY A 84 15.05 36.60 -25.19
C GLY A 84 16.48 36.09 -25.06
N SER A 85 16.86 34.99 -25.71
CA SER A 85 18.26 34.54 -25.86
C SER A 85 18.98 34.05 -24.59
N GLU A 86 18.25 33.49 -23.62
CA GLU A 86 18.83 32.65 -22.56
C GLU A 86 18.53 31.17 -22.85
N GLU A 87 19.57 30.36 -23.02
CA GLU A 87 19.48 28.89 -23.05
C GLU A 87 19.67 28.37 -21.63
N ARG A 88 18.69 27.62 -21.12
CA ARG A 88 18.81 26.93 -19.82
C ARG A 88 18.49 25.45 -20.00
N SER A 89 19.17 24.61 -19.23
CA SER A 89 18.80 23.20 -19.10
C SER A 89 17.46 23.11 -18.36
N ALA A 90 16.51 22.37 -18.92
CA ALA A 90 15.17 22.22 -18.34
C ALA A 90 14.75 20.74 -18.36
N ILE A 91 13.84 20.39 -17.47
CA ILE A 91 13.22 19.06 -17.48
C ILE A 91 12.55 18.82 -18.84
N ARG A 92 12.72 17.62 -19.40
CA ARG A 92 12.06 17.22 -20.66
C ARG A 92 10.54 17.21 -20.47
N ASP A 93 9.80 17.47 -21.55
CA ASP A 93 8.33 17.36 -21.55
C ASP A 93 7.86 15.96 -21.10
N ASN A 94 8.60 14.91 -21.49
CA ASN A 94 8.33 13.54 -21.02
C ASN A 94 8.53 13.37 -19.51
N VAL A 95 9.51 14.06 -18.91
CA VAL A 95 9.76 14.01 -17.46
C VAL A 95 8.62 14.70 -16.71
N ILE A 96 8.12 15.84 -17.22
CA ILE A 96 6.92 16.50 -16.67
C ILE A 96 5.71 15.56 -16.77
N PHE A 97 5.53 14.92 -17.92
CA PHE A 97 4.44 13.99 -18.17
C PHE A 97 4.49 12.78 -17.22
N GLU A 98 5.64 12.14 -17.08
CA GLU A 98 5.88 11.00 -16.19
C GLU A 98 5.67 11.40 -14.72
N LEU A 99 6.15 12.57 -14.32
CA LEU A 99 5.93 13.15 -13.00
C LEU A 99 4.44 13.36 -12.72
N GLY A 100 3.69 13.95 -13.65
CA GLY A 100 2.25 14.14 -13.54
C GLY A 100 1.48 12.82 -13.47
N LEU A 101 1.84 11.86 -14.33
CA LEU A 101 1.25 10.52 -14.35
C LEU A 101 1.48 9.78 -13.04
N CYS A 102 2.69 9.82 -12.49
CA CYS A 102 3.02 9.21 -11.20
C CYS A 102 2.31 9.92 -10.05
N THR A 103 2.24 11.26 -10.07
CA THR A 103 1.59 12.05 -9.02
C THR A 103 0.10 11.73 -8.95
N MET A 104 -0.57 11.60 -10.11
CA MET A 104 -1.97 11.19 -10.18
C MET A 104 -2.20 9.75 -9.73
N ALA A 105 -1.27 8.83 -10.01
CA ALA A 105 -1.42 7.41 -9.70
C ALA A 105 -1.01 7.04 -8.26
N LEU A 106 -0.11 7.80 -7.64
CA LEU A 106 0.49 7.47 -6.35
C LEU A 106 0.25 8.52 -5.26
N GLY A 107 -0.01 9.78 -5.61
CA GLY A 107 -0.01 10.90 -4.67
C GLY A 107 1.35 11.62 -4.62
N ALA A 108 1.32 12.92 -4.35
CA ALA A 108 2.53 13.77 -4.40
C ALA A 108 3.60 13.35 -3.39
N GLU A 109 3.20 12.92 -2.18
CA GLU A 109 4.10 12.46 -1.13
C GLU A 109 4.79 11.13 -1.45
N ARG A 110 4.32 10.41 -2.48
CA ARG A 110 4.89 9.15 -2.98
C ARG A 110 5.67 9.31 -4.28
N VAL A 111 5.78 10.52 -4.80
CA VAL A 111 6.63 10.84 -5.94
C VAL A 111 7.82 11.66 -5.47
N ILE A 112 9.01 11.28 -5.97
CA ILE A 112 10.28 11.89 -5.60
C ILE A 112 10.98 12.30 -6.89
N LEU A 113 11.42 13.54 -6.96
CA LEU A 113 12.17 14.08 -8.08
C LEU A 113 13.65 14.19 -7.70
N LEU A 114 14.51 13.36 -8.29
CA LEU A 114 15.95 13.48 -8.21
C LEU A 114 16.44 14.27 -9.44
N ALA A 115 16.73 15.55 -9.25
CA ALA A 115 17.05 16.47 -10.33
C ALA A 115 18.53 16.86 -10.33
N GLU A 116 19.12 16.96 -11.51
CA GLU A 116 20.45 17.54 -11.65
C GLU A 116 20.42 19.04 -11.31
N GLU A 117 21.47 19.55 -10.69
CA GLU A 117 21.64 20.97 -10.42
C GLU A 117 21.47 21.80 -11.70
N ASN A 118 20.86 22.98 -11.56
CA ASN A 118 20.57 23.93 -12.64
C ASN A 118 19.48 23.48 -13.64
N VAL A 119 18.87 22.32 -13.44
CA VAL A 119 17.66 21.94 -14.18
C VAL A 119 16.48 22.75 -13.65
N ARG A 120 15.81 23.50 -14.54
CA ARG A 120 14.62 24.26 -14.16
C ARG A 120 13.45 23.32 -13.87
N ILE A 121 12.91 23.40 -12.65
CA ILE A 121 11.69 22.73 -12.20
C ILE A 121 10.58 23.78 -12.04
N PRO A 122 9.36 23.56 -12.58
CA PRO A 122 8.21 24.43 -12.31
C PRO A 122 7.94 24.57 -10.80
N GLU A 123 7.88 25.82 -10.30
CA GLU A 123 7.69 26.11 -8.87
C GLU A 123 6.39 25.51 -8.30
N ASP A 124 5.34 25.44 -9.12
CA ASP A 124 4.06 24.82 -8.77
C ASP A 124 4.18 23.33 -8.39
N LEU A 125 5.18 22.62 -8.90
CA LEU A 125 5.41 21.21 -8.59
C LEU A 125 6.10 21.01 -7.23
N ILE A 126 6.95 21.97 -6.84
CA ILE A 126 7.65 21.96 -5.55
C ILE A 126 6.72 22.44 -4.43
N GLY A 127 5.81 23.36 -4.77
CA GLY A 127 4.88 23.97 -3.82
C GLY A 127 5.58 24.88 -2.82
N VAL A 128 4.78 25.68 -2.10
CA VAL A 128 5.28 26.56 -1.04
C VAL A 128 5.51 25.74 0.23
N GLY A 129 6.67 25.87 0.86
CA GLY A 129 6.95 25.25 2.16
C GLY A 129 7.12 23.72 2.14
N LYS A 130 7.56 23.13 1.02
CA LYS A 130 7.70 21.68 0.81
C LYS A 130 6.38 20.89 0.87
N MET A 131 5.27 21.54 0.51
CA MET A 131 3.95 20.89 0.41
C MET A 131 3.68 20.24 -0.96
N GLY A 132 4.60 20.37 -1.92
CA GLY A 132 4.53 19.70 -3.22
C GLY A 132 5.29 18.37 -3.23
N ILE A 133 5.88 18.06 -4.38
CA ILE A 133 6.67 16.83 -4.58
C ILE A 133 8.01 16.95 -3.87
N GLU A 134 8.47 15.86 -3.24
CA GLU A 134 9.80 15.80 -2.65
C GLU A 134 10.84 15.93 -3.76
N TYR A 135 11.75 16.90 -3.62
CA TYR A 135 12.78 17.14 -4.62
C TYR A 135 14.16 17.12 -3.97
N VAL A 136 15.07 16.35 -4.57
CA VAL A 136 16.46 16.21 -4.15
C VAL A 136 17.34 16.58 -5.33
N THR A 137 18.38 17.39 -5.09
CA THR A 137 19.27 17.88 -6.15
C THR A 137 20.65 17.26 -6.06
N PHE A 138 21.26 16.94 -7.21
CA PHE A 138 22.62 16.40 -7.29
C PHE A 138 23.42 17.06 -8.43
N SER A 139 24.75 17.14 -8.32
CA SER A 139 25.58 17.58 -9.47
C SER A 139 26.03 16.39 -10.32
N SER A 140 26.22 16.60 -11.62
CA SER A 140 26.82 15.59 -12.52
C SER A 140 28.17 15.11 -12.00
N VAL A 141 28.97 16.00 -11.41
CA VAL A 141 30.29 15.68 -10.86
C VAL A 141 30.19 14.72 -9.67
N ASP A 142 29.22 14.92 -8.77
CA ASP A 142 28.97 14.03 -7.62
C ASP A 142 28.61 12.62 -8.09
N ARG A 143 27.71 12.57 -9.08
CA ARG A 143 27.24 11.32 -9.70
C ARG A 143 28.37 10.58 -10.41
N GLU A 144 29.14 11.25 -11.25
CA GLU A 144 30.23 10.62 -12.01
C GLU A 144 31.36 10.12 -11.12
N ALA A 145 31.72 10.88 -10.07
CA ALA A 145 32.70 10.45 -9.08
C ALA A 145 32.23 9.16 -8.38
N THR A 146 30.91 9.04 -8.18
CA THR A 146 30.28 7.89 -7.53
C THR A 146 30.23 6.66 -8.41
N ILE A 147 29.94 6.82 -9.71
CA ILE A 147 29.87 5.72 -10.67
C ILE A 147 31.26 5.34 -11.21
N GLY A 148 32.31 6.06 -10.81
CA GLY A 148 33.70 5.78 -11.22
C GLY A 148 33.99 6.18 -12.67
N LYS A 149 33.28 7.18 -13.20
CA LYS A 149 33.41 7.65 -14.59
C LYS A 149 34.33 8.85 -14.76
N VAL A 150 34.81 9.45 -13.67
CA VAL A 150 35.73 10.58 -13.79
C VAL A 150 37.16 10.07 -13.88
N GLY A 151 37.81 10.40 -15.00
CA GLY A 151 39.26 10.27 -15.12
C GLY A 151 39.93 11.11 -14.04
N GLU A 152 40.62 10.44 -13.11
CA GLU A 152 41.52 11.00 -12.10
C GLU A 152 41.01 12.28 -11.40
N ILE A 153 39.86 12.22 -10.70
CA ILE A 153 39.65 13.14 -9.57
C ILE A 153 40.59 12.71 -8.47
N ILE A 154 41.53 13.58 -8.10
CA ILE A 154 42.43 13.44 -6.94
C ILE A 154 41.67 12.82 -5.75
N ASP A 155 42.11 11.64 -5.29
CA ASP A 155 41.35 10.71 -4.44
C ASP A 155 40.55 11.36 -3.30
N LYS A 156 41.10 12.38 -2.62
CA LYS A 156 40.43 13.08 -1.51
C LYS A 156 39.18 13.87 -1.91
N LYS A 157 39.14 14.44 -3.12
CA LYS A 157 37.98 15.18 -3.62
C LYS A 157 36.90 14.21 -4.13
N ALA A 158 37.30 13.06 -4.65
CA ALA A 158 36.38 12.02 -5.10
C ALA A 158 35.55 11.46 -3.95
N ASP A 159 36.15 11.26 -2.78
CA ASP A 159 35.46 10.76 -1.59
C ASP A 159 34.38 11.75 -1.10
N VAL A 160 34.68 13.06 -1.07
CA VAL A 160 33.71 14.10 -0.68
C VAL A 160 32.53 14.17 -1.65
N LEU A 161 32.79 14.05 -2.96
CA LEU A 161 31.75 14.06 -4.00
C LEU A 161 30.87 12.81 -3.91
N LYS A 162 31.47 11.65 -3.64
CA LYS A 162 30.75 10.40 -3.34
C LYS A 162 29.85 10.53 -2.12
N GLU A 163 30.38 11.07 -1.03
CA GLU A 163 29.62 11.32 0.20
C GLU A 163 28.44 12.26 -0.05
N ARG A 164 28.60 13.26 -0.94
CA ARG A 164 27.52 14.16 -1.32
C ARG A 164 26.38 13.39 -2.00
N PHE A 165 26.64 12.67 -3.08
CA PHE A 165 25.60 11.87 -3.77
C PHE A 165 24.93 10.84 -2.85
N MET A 166 25.72 10.22 -1.97
CA MET A 166 25.20 9.30 -0.95
C MET A 166 24.26 9.97 0.05
N ARG A 167 24.48 11.24 0.38
CA ARG A 167 23.57 12.03 1.22
C ARG A 167 22.24 12.25 0.52
N GLN A 168 22.24 12.62 -0.76
CA GLN A 168 21.01 12.75 -1.55
C GLN A 168 20.21 11.45 -1.57
N LEU A 169 20.86 10.30 -1.80
CA LEU A 169 20.16 9.01 -1.76
C LEU A 169 19.62 8.68 -0.35
N SER A 170 20.33 9.10 0.70
CA SER A 170 19.88 8.92 2.08
C SER A 170 18.62 9.74 2.38
N GLU A 171 18.52 10.96 1.85
CA GLU A 171 17.31 11.81 1.95
C GLU A 171 16.10 11.12 1.28
N ILE A 172 16.29 10.53 0.09
CA ILE A 172 15.26 9.75 -0.61
C ILE A 172 14.80 8.56 0.26
N ILE A 173 15.74 7.82 0.85
CA ILE A 173 15.43 6.66 1.71
C ILE A 173 14.66 7.11 2.96
N GLU A 174 15.03 8.22 3.58
CA GLU A 174 14.33 8.77 4.73
C GLU A 174 12.89 9.15 4.37
N HIS A 175 12.69 9.81 3.22
CA HIS A 175 11.36 10.16 2.72
C HIS A 175 10.49 8.93 2.45
N ILE A 176 11.03 7.90 1.78
CA ILE A 176 10.32 6.64 1.54
C ILE A 176 9.91 5.99 2.87
N ASN A 177 10.84 5.88 3.83
CA ASN A 177 10.54 5.28 5.12
C ASN A 177 9.44 6.05 5.87
N LYS A 178 9.52 7.38 5.90
CA LYS A 178 8.53 8.25 6.54
C LYS A 178 7.14 8.09 5.93
N ASN A 179 7.03 8.08 4.61
CA ASN A 179 5.74 8.04 3.91
C ASN A 179 5.20 6.62 3.71
N SER A 180 6.04 5.58 3.88
CA SER A 180 5.59 4.18 3.84
C SER A 180 4.66 3.81 4.99
N GLU A 181 4.71 4.55 6.10
CA GLU A 181 3.81 4.37 7.24
C GLU A 181 2.43 5.01 7.00
N GLN A 182 2.30 5.86 5.98
CA GLN A 182 1.06 6.52 5.61
C GLN A 182 0.33 5.71 4.55
N VAL A 183 -1.00 5.83 4.49
CA VAL A 183 -1.78 5.16 3.44
C VAL A 183 -1.66 5.90 2.12
N SER A 184 -1.57 5.13 1.04
CA SER A 184 -1.63 5.65 -0.32
C SER A 184 -2.89 6.52 -0.50
N PRO A 185 -2.75 7.81 -0.85
CA PRO A 185 -3.89 8.72 -0.97
C PRO A 185 -4.72 8.42 -2.23
N VAL A 186 -4.13 7.74 -3.21
CA VAL A 186 -4.84 7.27 -4.40
C VAL A 186 -5.48 5.94 -4.04
N PHE A 187 -6.80 6.01 -3.82
CA PHE A 187 -7.66 4.86 -3.55
C PHE A 187 -7.91 4.11 -4.85
N VAL A 188 -7.44 2.87 -4.92
CA VAL A 188 -7.74 2.00 -6.07
C VAL A 188 -8.36 0.71 -5.55
N GLY A 189 -9.64 0.74 -5.17
CA GLY A 189 -10.43 -0.48 -5.25
C GLY A 189 -11.51 -0.73 -4.21
N ALA A 190 -11.71 -2.03 -3.99
CA ALA A 190 -12.76 -2.61 -3.15
C ALA A 190 -12.37 -2.63 -1.66
N ALA A 191 -11.10 -2.37 -1.32
CA ALA A 191 -10.58 -2.50 0.04
C ALA A 191 -11.37 -1.66 1.06
N VAL A 192 -11.48 -0.34 0.85
CA VAL A 192 -12.20 0.54 1.80
C VAL A 192 -13.67 0.15 1.91
N SER A 193 -14.35 -0.05 0.78
CA SER A 193 -15.78 -0.42 0.75
C SER A 193 -16.04 -1.78 1.39
N SER A 194 -15.13 -2.74 1.22
CA SER A 194 -15.25 -4.07 1.81
C SER A 194 -14.90 -4.08 3.30
N ALA A 195 -13.96 -3.24 3.75
CA ALA A 195 -13.67 -3.02 5.17
C ALA A 195 -14.87 -2.38 5.88
N GLU A 196 -15.47 -1.38 5.25
CA GLU A 196 -16.70 -0.73 5.71
C GLU A 196 -17.86 -1.73 5.81
N ALA A 197 -18.06 -2.54 4.76
CA ALA A 197 -19.09 -3.56 4.75
C ALA A 197 -18.85 -4.63 5.83
N TYR A 198 -17.60 -5.03 6.08
CA TYR A 198 -17.26 -5.97 7.14
C TYR A 198 -17.53 -5.38 8.53
N PHE A 199 -17.08 -4.14 8.78
CA PHE A 199 -17.30 -3.44 10.04
C PHE A 199 -18.79 -3.37 10.38
N ILE A 200 -19.63 -2.95 9.44
CA ILE A 200 -21.08 -2.83 9.69
C ILE A 200 -21.76 -4.20 9.77
N ASN A 201 -21.51 -5.08 8.79
CA ASN A 201 -22.33 -6.29 8.64
C ASN A 201 -21.90 -7.45 9.54
N PHE A 202 -20.68 -7.41 10.07
CA PHE A 202 -20.16 -8.40 11.00
C PHE A 202 -19.92 -7.79 12.39
N ILE A 203 -18.98 -6.85 12.53
CA ILE A 203 -18.52 -6.37 13.85
C ILE A 203 -19.65 -5.66 14.62
N VAL A 204 -20.27 -4.65 14.00
CA VAL A 204 -21.37 -3.91 14.62
C VAL A 204 -22.55 -4.86 14.89
N ARG A 205 -22.97 -5.62 13.88
CA ARG A 205 -24.07 -6.59 14.03
C ARG A 205 -23.82 -7.64 15.10
N LEU A 206 -22.58 -8.06 15.32
CA LEU A 206 -22.21 -8.95 16.41
C LEU A 206 -22.49 -8.30 17.76
N PHE A 207 -21.91 -7.14 18.03
CA PHE A 207 -22.05 -6.47 19.33
C PHE A 207 -23.47 -5.93 19.60
N GLU A 208 -24.24 -5.64 18.55
CA GLU A 208 -25.66 -5.33 18.67
C GLU A 208 -26.51 -6.50 19.18
N ASN A 209 -26.09 -7.73 18.90
CA ASN A 209 -26.95 -8.91 19.04
C ASN A 209 -26.40 -9.96 20.01
N ILE A 210 -25.13 -9.89 20.41
CA ILE A 210 -24.50 -10.88 21.30
C ILE A 210 -25.22 -11.01 22.64
N ASP A 211 -25.82 -9.92 23.15
CA ASP A 211 -26.61 -9.91 24.39
C ASP A 211 -27.87 -10.77 24.34
N LYS A 212 -28.35 -11.11 23.13
CA LYS A 212 -29.50 -12.01 22.97
C LYS A 212 -29.15 -13.47 23.28
N GLY A 213 -27.87 -13.75 23.51
CA GLY A 213 -27.32 -15.09 23.60
C GLY A 213 -27.02 -15.70 22.23
N PHE A 214 -26.26 -16.77 22.25
CA PHE A 214 -25.80 -17.49 21.06
C PHE A 214 -25.77 -18.99 21.33
N SER A 215 -25.68 -19.80 20.28
CA SER A 215 -25.64 -21.26 20.37
C SER A 215 -24.46 -21.81 19.59
N SER A 216 -23.94 -22.95 20.03
CA SER A 216 -22.95 -23.70 19.24
C SER A 216 -23.68 -24.46 18.14
N ARG A 217 -23.05 -24.61 16.98
CA ARG A 217 -23.61 -25.41 15.88
C ARG A 217 -23.72 -26.89 16.24
N GLU A 218 -22.88 -27.38 17.14
CA GLU A 218 -22.93 -28.76 17.65
C GLU A 218 -24.07 -28.96 18.67
N HIS A 219 -24.43 -27.88 19.38
CA HIS A 219 -25.47 -27.87 20.42
C HIS A 219 -26.46 -26.70 20.21
N PRO A 220 -27.27 -26.73 19.12
CA PRO A 220 -28.16 -25.64 18.77
C PRO A 220 -29.29 -25.40 19.79
N GLU A 221 -29.60 -26.39 20.62
CA GLU A 221 -30.58 -26.32 21.70
C GLU A 221 -30.08 -25.56 22.94
N LYS A 222 -28.75 -25.48 23.13
CA LYS A 222 -28.14 -24.76 24.25
C LYS A 222 -27.94 -23.30 23.86
N VAL A 223 -28.56 -22.40 24.60
CA VAL A 223 -28.36 -20.94 24.44
C VAL A 223 -27.44 -20.46 25.55
N TYR A 224 -26.25 -20.04 25.14
CA TYR A 224 -25.27 -19.40 26.01
C TYR A 224 -25.67 -17.93 26.21
N PRO A 225 -25.69 -17.42 27.45
CA PRO A 225 -25.88 -16.00 27.71
C PRO A 225 -24.68 -15.17 27.22
N CYS A 226 -24.83 -13.85 27.22
CA CYS A 226 -23.72 -12.95 26.94
C CYS A 226 -22.60 -13.13 27.99
N PRO A 227 -21.36 -13.44 27.59
CA PRO A 227 -20.24 -13.62 28.51
C PRO A 227 -19.79 -12.29 29.10
N ASP A 228 -19.24 -12.31 30.32
CA ASP A 228 -18.76 -11.12 31.01
C ASP A 228 -17.53 -10.50 30.31
N ARG A 229 -16.71 -11.34 29.67
CA ARG A 229 -15.51 -10.92 28.95
C ARG A 229 -15.57 -11.40 27.52
N ILE A 230 -15.68 -10.47 26.59
CA ILE A 230 -15.66 -10.75 25.16
C ILE A 230 -14.40 -10.13 24.57
N LYS A 231 -13.62 -10.92 23.82
CA LYS A 231 -12.51 -10.42 22.99
C LYS A 231 -12.78 -10.82 21.55
N LEU A 232 -12.70 -9.86 20.63
CA LEU A 232 -12.77 -10.13 19.19
C LEU A 232 -11.38 -9.95 18.57
N CYS A 233 -10.81 -11.05 18.08
CA CYS A 233 -9.59 -11.03 17.29
C CYS A 233 -9.92 -11.11 15.80
N ILE A 234 -9.63 -10.04 15.07
CA ILE A 234 -9.74 -9.99 13.62
C ILE A 234 -8.38 -10.35 13.05
N CYS A 235 -8.33 -11.45 12.35
CA CYS A 235 -7.09 -12.02 11.87
C CYS A 235 -6.97 -11.76 10.36
N LEU A 236 -6.12 -10.80 9.97
CA LEU A 236 -5.91 -10.43 8.57
C LEU A 236 -4.88 -11.38 7.92
N PRO A 237 -5.16 -11.95 6.74
CA PRO A 237 -4.17 -12.77 6.05
C PRO A 237 -2.96 -11.90 5.63
N SER A 238 -1.75 -12.48 5.62
CA SER A 238 -0.54 -11.82 5.10
C SER A 238 -0.46 -11.79 3.58
N ALA A 239 -1.20 -12.68 2.89
CA ALA A 239 -1.39 -12.70 1.45
C ALA A 239 -2.80 -13.18 1.07
N VAL A 240 -3.33 -12.71 -0.05
CA VAL A 240 -4.64 -13.13 -0.58
C VAL A 240 -4.47 -13.71 -1.97
N SER A 241 -5.04 -14.90 -2.17
CA SER A 241 -5.08 -15.64 -3.44
C SER A 241 -6.43 -16.37 -3.62
N MET A 242 -6.58 -17.11 -4.72
CA MET A 242 -7.76 -17.96 -4.95
C MET A 242 -7.97 -19.03 -3.85
N SER A 243 -6.92 -19.46 -3.14
CA SER A 243 -7.01 -20.49 -2.10
C SER A 243 -7.36 -19.93 -0.71
N THR A 244 -7.42 -18.60 -0.54
CA THR A 244 -7.61 -17.93 0.77
C THR A 244 -8.75 -18.51 1.59
N ARG A 245 -9.92 -18.73 0.99
CA ARG A 245 -11.09 -19.27 1.70
C ARG A 245 -10.86 -20.68 2.25
N SER A 246 -10.25 -21.54 1.44
CA SER A 246 -9.91 -22.90 1.85
C SER A 246 -8.89 -22.89 2.98
N MET A 247 -7.89 -22.01 2.91
CA MET A 247 -6.87 -21.88 3.96
C MET A 247 -7.45 -21.39 5.29
N ILE A 248 -8.40 -20.44 5.27
CA ILE A 248 -9.12 -19.99 6.47
C ILE A 248 -9.87 -21.14 7.14
N SER A 249 -10.53 -21.98 6.33
CA SER A 249 -11.29 -23.12 6.84
C SER A 249 -10.38 -24.17 7.51
N VAL A 250 -9.18 -24.38 6.95
CA VAL A 250 -8.15 -25.24 7.55
C VAL A 250 -7.59 -24.60 8.83
N TYR A 251 -7.37 -23.29 8.84
CA TYR A 251 -6.88 -22.56 10.01
C TYR A 251 -7.82 -22.72 11.20
N PHE A 252 -9.13 -22.51 11.01
CA PHE A 252 -10.08 -22.60 12.12
C PHE A 252 -10.14 -24.01 12.73
N LYS A 253 -10.16 -25.04 11.87
CA LYS A 253 -10.12 -26.44 12.29
C LYS A 253 -8.84 -26.79 13.04
N LYS A 254 -7.68 -26.37 12.54
CA LYS A 254 -6.37 -26.63 13.16
C LYS A 254 -6.29 -26.06 14.58
N HIS A 255 -6.93 -24.92 14.82
CA HIS A 255 -6.94 -24.27 16.12
C HIS A 255 -8.13 -24.68 16.99
N GLY A 256 -9.00 -25.59 16.55
CA GLY A 256 -10.15 -26.05 17.35
C GLY A 256 -11.07 -24.91 17.78
N TYR A 257 -11.33 -23.95 16.88
CA TYR A 257 -12.39 -22.98 17.10
C TYR A 257 -13.75 -23.60 16.80
N GLU A 258 -14.75 -23.26 17.59
CA GLU A 258 -16.13 -23.70 17.42
C GLU A 258 -16.93 -22.72 16.56
N ASP A 259 -17.89 -23.26 15.81
CA ASP A 259 -18.88 -22.49 15.04
C ASP A 259 -20.04 -22.09 15.95
N PHE A 260 -20.19 -20.80 16.25
CA PHE A 260 -21.33 -20.25 16.99
C PHE A 260 -22.29 -19.49 16.07
N PHE A 261 -23.54 -19.35 16.51
CA PHE A 261 -24.54 -18.56 15.80
C PHE A 261 -25.50 -17.81 16.72
N ILE A 262 -25.96 -16.65 16.25
CA ILE A 262 -27.05 -15.85 16.85
C ILE A 262 -28.23 -15.88 15.87
N GLY A 263 -29.30 -16.59 16.21
CA GLY A 263 -30.45 -16.78 15.32
C GLY A 263 -31.17 -15.47 14.96
N ASN A 264 -31.42 -14.60 15.94
CA ASN A 264 -32.20 -13.37 15.78
C ASN A 264 -31.33 -12.10 15.64
N ALA A 265 -30.29 -12.17 14.81
CA ALA A 265 -29.37 -11.06 14.51
C ALA A 265 -29.83 -10.14 13.36
N GLY A 266 -31.13 -9.84 13.30
CA GLY A 266 -31.76 -9.04 12.24
C GLY A 266 -32.47 -9.91 11.19
N ILE A 267 -32.24 -9.63 9.89
CA ILE A 267 -32.90 -10.34 8.77
C ILE A 267 -32.43 -11.80 8.64
N ARG A 268 -31.17 -12.07 9.00
CA ARG A 268 -30.56 -13.39 8.98
C ARG A 268 -29.75 -13.61 10.25
N GLY A 269 -29.62 -14.88 10.64
CA GLY A 269 -28.71 -15.27 11.70
C GLY A 269 -27.26 -14.87 11.40
N LEU A 270 -26.50 -14.60 12.45
CA LEU A 270 -25.08 -14.26 12.37
C LEU A 270 -24.26 -15.46 12.85
N PHE A 271 -23.22 -15.82 12.10
CA PHE A 271 -22.29 -16.88 12.47
C PHE A 271 -20.93 -16.27 12.82
N PHE A 272 -20.23 -16.86 13.79
CA PHE A 272 -18.88 -16.47 14.16
C PHE A 272 -18.11 -17.68 14.70
N ASN A 273 -16.77 -17.63 14.60
CA ASN A 273 -15.90 -18.66 15.16
C ASN A 273 -15.35 -18.18 16.51
N GLY A 274 -15.13 -19.10 17.45
CA GLY A 274 -14.53 -18.71 18.73
C GLY A 274 -14.21 -19.86 19.68
N ARG A 275 -13.82 -19.50 20.91
CA ARG A 275 -13.72 -20.41 22.06
C ARG A 275 -14.45 -19.79 23.24
N LEU A 276 -15.35 -20.55 23.83
CA LEU A 276 -16.06 -20.19 25.04
C LEU A 276 -15.42 -20.90 26.24
N ASP A 277 -15.08 -20.15 27.28
CA ASP A 277 -14.76 -20.69 28.59
C ASP A 277 -15.91 -20.37 29.55
N GLU A 278 -16.75 -21.38 29.83
CA GLU A 278 -17.89 -21.25 30.74
C GLU A 278 -17.45 -21.02 32.19
N SER A 279 -16.21 -21.38 32.57
CA SER A 279 -15.73 -21.25 33.95
C SER A 279 -15.33 -19.82 34.32
N ASP A 280 -14.78 -19.06 33.37
CA ASP A 280 -14.41 -17.64 33.53
C ASP A 280 -15.38 -16.68 32.81
N SER A 281 -16.52 -17.19 32.30
CA SER A 281 -17.51 -16.39 31.56
C SER A 281 -16.84 -15.58 30.44
N SER A 282 -15.93 -16.21 29.69
CA SER A 282 -15.11 -15.54 28.69
C SER A 282 -15.28 -16.12 27.30
N LEU A 283 -15.34 -15.25 26.30
CA LEU A 283 -15.50 -15.62 24.90
C LEU A 283 -14.45 -14.93 24.04
N LEU A 284 -13.57 -15.74 23.45
CA LEU A 284 -12.68 -15.31 22.39
C LEU A 284 -13.35 -15.57 21.05
N ILE A 285 -13.71 -14.51 20.35
CA ILE A 285 -14.21 -14.54 18.98
C ILE A 285 -13.02 -14.34 18.05
N VAL A 286 -12.91 -15.18 17.02
CA VAL A 286 -11.84 -15.09 16.02
C VAL A 286 -12.49 -15.07 14.65
N ASP A 287 -12.16 -14.07 13.84
CA ASP A 287 -12.72 -13.95 12.50
C ASP A 287 -11.67 -13.51 11.48
N VAL A 288 -11.79 -14.04 10.26
CA VAL A 288 -10.94 -13.63 9.13
C VAL A 288 -11.84 -12.96 8.10
N PRO A 289 -11.64 -11.66 7.79
CA PRO A 289 -12.53 -10.92 6.90
C PRO A 289 -12.36 -11.38 5.45
N THR A 290 -13.14 -12.38 5.06
CA THR A 290 -13.15 -12.91 3.68
C THR A 290 -13.57 -11.88 2.63
N SER A 291 -14.15 -10.73 3.04
CA SER A 291 -14.47 -9.62 2.15
C SER A 291 -13.24 -9.05 1.43
N ILE A 292 -12.03 -9.24 2.00
CA ILE A 292 -10.77 -8.83 1.37
C ILE A 292 -10.51 -9.54 0.03
N THR A 293 -11.15 -10.69 -0.24
CA THR A 293 -11.05 -11.37 -1.54
C THR A 293 -11.64 -10.54 -2.69
N ALA A 294 -12.50 -9.56 -2.39
CA ALA A 294 -13.01 -8.62 -3.40
C ALA A 294 -11.88 -7.81 -4.04
N SER A 295 -10.87 -7.41 -3.25
CA SER A 295 -9.69 -6.71 -3.78
C SER A 295 -8.87 -7.61 -4.72
N TYR A 296 -8.68 -8.89 -4.38
CA TYR A 296 -8.01 -9.84 -5.29
C TYR A 296 -8.73 -9.96 -6.64
N VAL A 297 -10.05 -10.15 -6.64
CA VAL A 297 -10.85 -10.27 -7.86
C VAL A 297 -10.79 -9.00 -8.71
N LEU A 298 -10.88 -7.83 -8.06
CA LEU A 298 -10.78 -6.55 -8.75
C LEU A 298 -9.41 -6.36 -9.38
N VAL A 299 -8.33 -6.61 -8.63
CA VAL A 299 -6.95 -6.49 -9.12
C VAL A 299 -6.75 -7.38 -10.34
N ASN A 300 -7.18 -8.64 -10.26
CA ASN A 300 -7.08 -9.58 -11.38
C ASN A 300 -7.83 -9.03 -12.61
N SER A 301 -9.06 -8.54 -12.41
CA SER A 301 -9.87 -7.97 -13.49
C SER A 301 -9.23 -6.72 -14.11
N VAL A 302 -8.68 -5.80 -13.31
CA VAL A 302 -8.03 -4.57 -13.80
C VAL A 302 -6.78 -4.91 -14.62
N LEU A 303 -5.98 -5.85 -14.14
CA LEU A 303 -4.76 -6.28 -14.82
C LEU A 303 -5.04 -7.12 -16.08
N SER A 304 -6.17 -7.84 -16.14
CA SER A 304 -6.53 -8.72 -17.26
C SER A 304 -7.27 -8.05 -18.43
N ILE A 305 -7.59 -6.74 -18.36
CA ILE A 305 -8.42 -6.05 -19.38
C ILE A 305 -7.81 -6.08 -20.79
N ASP A 306 -6.49 -6.29 -20.94
CA ASP A 306 -5.85 -6.44 -22.27
C ASP A 306 -5.02 -7.73 -22.33
N SER A 307 -5.12 -8.47 -23.44
CA SER A 307 -4.52 -9.81 -23.68
C SER A 307 -2.99 -9.86 -23.73
N ASP A 308 -2.35 -8.71 -23.60
CA ASP A 308 -0.89 -8.54 -23.65
C ASP A 308 -0.27 -8.39 -22.24
N ALA A 309 -1.03 -8.61 -21.16
CA ALA A 309 -0.63 -8.23 -19.80
C ALA A 309 0.48 -9.06 -19.12
N ASP A 310 1.09 -10.04 -19.79
CA ASP A 310 2.07 -11.00 -19.23
C ASP A 310 3.49 -10.42 -19.01
N TYR A 311 3.64 -9.10 -19.07
CA TYR A 311 4.95 -8.46 -19.06
C TYR A 311 5.56 -8.27 -17.66
N ASP A 312 4.71 -8.14 -16.64
CA ASP A 312 5.12 -7.91 -15.24
C ASP A 312 4.38 -8.88 -14.31
N ALA A 313 5.05 -10.00 -14.02
CA ALA A 313 4.54 -11.09 -13.19
C ALA A 313 4.32 -10.69 -11.72
N SER A 314 4.91 -9.58 -11.27
CA SER A 314 4.80 -9.12 -9.88
C SER A 314 3.76 -8.01 -9.70
N ALA A 315 3.14 -7.54 -10.78
CA ALA A 315 2.10 -6.49 -10.72
C ALA A 315 0.91 -6.90 -9.84
N GLU A 316 0.44 -8.15 -9.97
CA GLU A 316 -0.67 -8.67 -9.17
C GLU A 316 -0.32 -8.66 -7.68
N GLU A 317 0.80 -9.26 -7.30
CA GLU A 317 1.25 -9.33 -5.90
C GLU A 317 1.39 -7.94 -5.28
N ARG A 318 2.06 -7.00 -5.97
CA ARG A 318 2.23 -5.63 -5.45
C ARG A 318 0.88 -4.92 -5.26
N PHE A 319 -0.03 -5.08 -6.22
CA PHE A 319 -1.33 -4.42 -6.17
C PHE A 319 -2.24 -5.02 -5.11
N VAL A 320 -2.33 -6.35 -5.01
CA VAL A 320 -3.08 -7.03 -3.94
C VAL A 320 -2.55 -6.61 -2.57
N THR A 321 -1.22 -6.57 -2.39
CA THR A 321 -0.62 -6.16 -1.13
C THR A 321 -0.99 -4.72 -0.74
N LYS A 322 -0.96 -3.80 -1.71
CA LYS A 322 -1.37 -2.40 -1.49
C LYS A 322 -2.85 -2.28 -1.09
N GLU A 323 -3.74 -3.04 -1.74
CA GLU A 323 -5.15 -3.11 -1.35
C GLU A 323 -5.34 -3.68 0.06
N MET A 324 -4.54 -4.67 0.47
CA MET A 324 -4.58 -5.21 1.83
C MET A 324 -4.14 -4.19 2.88
N ASP A 325 -3.10 -3.39 2.61
CA ASP A 325 -2.68 -2.30 3.49
C ASP A 325 -3.80 -1.27 3.67
N ILE A 326 -4.48 -0.90 2.58
CA ILE A 326 -5.63 0.02 2.59
C ILE A 326 -6.78 -0.57 3.38
N TYR A 327 -7.09 -1.86 3.20
CA TYR A 327 -8.14 -2.57 3.95
C TYR A 327 -7.85 -2.54 5.45
N ALA A 328 -6.63 -2.92 5.84
CA ALA A 328 -6.20 -2.95 7.23
C ALA A 328 -6.28 -1.56 7.88
N PHE A 329 -5.83 -0.52 7.17
CA PHE A 329 -5.93 0.85 7.65
C PHE A 329 -7.38 1.33 7.79
N ALA A 330 -8.21 1.10 6.77
CA ALA A 330 -9.62 1.50 6.78
C ALA A 330 -10.33 0.84 7.96
N LEU A 331 -10.13 -0.46 8.16
CA LEU A 331 -10.71 -1.19 9.29
C LEU A 331 -10.22 -0.63 10.63
N ASN A 332 -8.92 -0.38 10.78
CA ASN A 332 -8.36 0.18 12.01
C ASN A 332 -8.92 1.58 12.30
N LYS A 333 -9.10 2.42 11.26
CA LYS A 333 -9.79 3.70 11.40
C LYS A 333 -11.23 3.50 11.84
N LEU A 334 -11.97 2.58 11.24
CA LEU A 334 -13.36 2.29 11.62
C LEU A 334 -13.52 1.77 13.05
N LEU A 335 -12.52 1.07 13.58
CA LEU A 335 -12.49 0.64 14.98
C LEU A 335 -12.14 1.78 15.95
N SER A 336 -11.59 2.90 15.48
CA SER A 336 -11.29 4.04 16.34
C SER A 336 -12.59 4.70 16.86
N PRO A 337 -12.69 5.05 18.16
CA PRO A 337 -13.92 5.58 18.72
C PRO A 337 -14.47 6.82 18.00
N GLU A 338 -13.59 7.69 17.51
CA GLU A 338 -13.99 8.93 16.82
C GLU A 338 -14.71 8.64 15.49
N VAL A 339 -14.12 7.76 14.66
CA VAL A 339 -14.67 7.42 13.35
C VAL A 339 -15.86 6.48 13.49
N ALA A 340 -15.77 5.47 14.38
CA ALA A 340 -16.87 4.57 14.70
C ALA A 340 -18.13 5.36 15.11
N ARG A 341 -17.98 6.32 16.03
CA ARG A 341 -19.09 7.18 16.48
C ARG A 341 -19.74 7.92 15.31
N LYS A 342 -18.93 8.63 14.51
CA LYS A 342 -19.41 9.35 13.31
C LYS A 342 -20.18 8.42 12.38
N ARG A 343 -19.70 7.19 12.21
CA ARG A 343 -20.33 6.22 11.34
C ARG A 343 -21.63 5.64 11.89
N LEU A 344 -21.68 5.37 13.20
CA LEU A 344 -22.85 4.77 13.87
C LEU A 344 -24.00 5.77 14.05
N LEU A 345 -23.73 7.08 14.07
CA LEU A 345 -24.76 8.14 14.08
C LEU A 345 -25.75 8.03 12.91
N PHE A 346 -25.34 7.42 11.79
CA PHE A 346 -26.23 7.19 10.64
C PHE A 346 -27.19 6.01 10.83
N ILE A 347 -27.01 5.17 11.86
CA ILE A 347 -27.68 3.88 12.00
C ILE A 347 -28.38 3.72 13.36
N HIS A 348 -27.87 4.37 14.41
CA HIS A 348 -28.30 4.13 15.79
C HIS A 348 -28.51 5.41 16.60
N ASP A 349 -29.27 5.27 17.69
CA ASP A 349 -29.39 6.26 18.76
C ASP A 349 -28.15 6.33 19.66
N SER A 350 -28.07 7.35 20.51
CA SER A 350 -26.91 7.61 21.37
C SER A 350 -26.62 6.50 22.38
N GLU A 351 -27.63 5.84 22.95
CA GLU A 351 -27.44 4.79 23.96
C GLU A 351 -26.76 3.57 23.34
N LYS A 352 -27.29 3.13 22.18
CA LYS A 352 -26.76 1.99 21.45
C LYS A 352 -25.36 2.27 20.90
N ILE A 353 -25.07 3.50 20.49
CA ILE A 353 -23.73 3.93 20.07
C ILE A 353 -22.72 3.74 21.21
N GLU A 354 -22.98 4.26 22.41
CA GLU A 354 -22.01 4.13 23.53
C GLU A 354 -21.74 2.68 23.88
N ARG A 355 -22.78 1.84 23.86
CA ARG A 355 -22.62 0.42 24.14
C ARG A 355 -21.73 -0.27 23.11
N ILE A 356 -21.92 0.00 21.82
CA ILE A 356 -21.06 -0.56 20.75
C ILE A 356 -19.63 -0.04 20.91
N LEU A 357 -19.45 1.27 21.14
CA LEU A 357 -18.12 1.87 21.29
C LEU A 357 -17.33 1.27 22.46
N ASN A 358 -18.00 0.94 23.57
CA ASN A 358 -17.36 0.25 24.70
C ASN A 358 -16.89 -1.16 24.30
N GLN A 359 -17.68 -1.90 23.53
CA GLN A 359 -17.30 -3.23 23.05
C GLN A 359 -16.16 -3.18 22.01
N LEU A 360 -16.08 -2.13 21.19
CA LEU A 360 -14.99 -1.97 20.22
C LEU A 360 -13.60 -1.90 20.88
N GLN A 361 -13.50 -1.50 22.15
CA GLN A 361 -12.24 -1.51 22.90
C GLN A 361 -11.67 -2.93 23.09
N ASN A 362 -12.52 -3.96 22.98
CA ASN A 362 -12.14 -5.35 23.10
C ASN A 362 -11.77 -6.00 21.74
N VAL A 363 -11.70 -5.20 20.67
CA VAL A 363 -11.36 -5.66 19.33
C VAL A 363 -9.86 -5.48 19.08
N SER A 364 -9.18 -6.55 18.72
CA SER A 364 -7.78 -6.53 18.27
C SER A 364 -7.67 -6.98 16.82
N ILE A 365 -6.81 -6.33 16.05
CA ILE A 365 -6.42 -6.79 14.72
C ILE A 365 -5.05 -7.48 14.85
N GLU A 366 -4.95 -8.71 14.39
CA GLU A 366 -3.71 -9.47 14.31
C GLU A 366 -3.45 -9.87 12.85
N PHE A 367 -2.18 -9.89 12.43
CA PHE A 367 -1.82 -10.42 11.12
C PHE A 367 -1.53 -11.91 11.24
N MET A 368 -2.12 -12.68 10.36
CA MET A 368 -1.89 -14.11 10.24
C MET A 368 -0.90 -14.38 9.12
N ASP A 369 0.15 -15.09 9.46
CA ASP A 369 0.84 -15.90 8.47
C ASP A 369 -0.02 -17.11 8.15
N ILE A 370 -0.87 -16.95 7.14
CA ILE A 370 -1.57 -18.07 6.49
C ILE A 370 -0.61 -18.66 5.45
N THR A 371 0.59 -19.04 5.89
CA THR A 371 1.55 -19.82 5.10
C THR A 371 1.33 -21.29 5.46
N ILE A 372 1.25 -22.14 4.43
CA ILE A 372 1.29 -23.60 4.62
C ILE A 372 2.74 -24.00 4.94
#